data_AF-A0A8X6KEW8-F1
#
_entry.id   AF-A0A8X6KEW8-F1
#
_cell.length_a   1.000
_cell.length_b   1.000
_cell.length_c   1.000
_cell.angle_alpha   90.00
_cell.angle_beta   90.00
_cell.angle_gamma   90.00
#
_symmetry.space_group_name_H-M   'P 1'
#
loop_
_entity.id
_entity.type
_entity.pdbx_description
1 polymer ?
#
loop_
_entity_poly.entity_id
_entity_poly.type
_entity_poly.pdbx_seq_one_letter_code
_entity_poly.pdbx_strand_id
1 'polypeptide(L)'
;MDENNEMAVANANEQKFEANKVSVKIPPFWEEKPEIWFFQVEAQFSIANINQEETKFNYLVAQLDPKFIENIWDIIQSNEKNKYSCAKSRFLSTFKEREEKSIKKLLTEISLGDMKPSQLLRKMKSLAGDNITEKVLRTLWLDKLPDSIKNILVVSSENLENLSVMADKIF
;
A
#
# COMPACT_ATOMS: atom_id res chain seq x y z
N MET A 1 51.10 52.15 25.31
CA MET A 1 50.77 52.44 23.91
C MET A 1 51.95 51.93 23.11
N ASP A 2 51.72 50.88 22.33
CA ASP A 2 52.03 50.84 20.90
C ASP A 2 51.86 49.40 20.40
N GLU A 3 50.95 49.29 19.45
CA GLU A 3 50.59 48.13 18.66
C GLU A 3 51.76 47.74 17.73
N ASN A 4 51.98 46.44 17.49
CA ASN A 4 52.22 45.87 16.15
C ASN A 4 52.50 44.34 16.17
N ASN A 5 51.46 43.59 15.82
CA ASN A 5 51.39 42.53 14.79
C ASN A 5 52.62 41.65 14.48
N GLU A 6 52.54 40.33 14.73
CA GLU A 6 53.06 39.30 13.81
C GLU A 6 52.48 37.89 14.08
N MET A 7 51.59 37.47 13.17
CA MET A 7 51.33 36.11 12.66
C MET A 7 51.71 34.85 13.47
N ALA A 8 50.68 34.12 13.90
CA ALA A 8 50.71 32.65 13.93
C ALA A 8 49.31 32.10 13.60
N VAL A 9 49.03 32.01 12.30
CA VAL A 9 47.91 31.26 11.74
C VAL A 9 48.28 29.79 11.74
N ALA A 10 47.58 28.95 12.52
CA ALA A 10 47.63 27.50 12.39
C ALA A 10 46.23 26.95 12.71
N ASN A 11 45.32 27.01 11.75
CA ASN A 11 45.05 26.01 10.70
C ASN A 11 43.99 25.01 11.15
N ALA A 12 42.91 25.00 10.37
CA ALA A 12 41.65 24.33 10.62
C ALA A 12 41.80 22.82 10.46
N ASN A 13 41.42 22.07 11.49
CA ASN A 13 41.00 20.68 11.34
C ASN A 13 39.47 20.63 11.35
N GLU A 14 38.85 21.22 10.33
CA GLU A 14 37.53 20.79 9.91
C GLU A 14 37.70 19.49 9.13
N GLN A 15 37.69 18.37 9.87
CA GLN A 15 37.53 17.05 9.27
C GLN A 15 36.18 17.02 8.56
N LYS A 16 36.20 17.26 7.24
CA LYS A 16 35.10 16.91 6.35
C LYS A 16 34.89 15.40 6.47
N PHE A 17 33.87 15.01 7.23
CA PHE A 17 33.31 13.67 7.14
C PHE A 17 32.67 13.54 5.76
N GLU A 18 33.45 13.07 4.78
CA GLU A 18 32.90 12.58 3.51
C GLU A 18 32.14 11.30 3.81
N ALA A 19 30.86 11.45 4.15
CA ALA A 19 29.93 10.34 4.17
C ALA A 19 29.84 9.80 2.74
N ASN A 20 30.41 8.61 2.51
CA ASN A 20 30.20 7.83 1.29
C ASN A 20 28.71 7.85 0.95
N LYS A 21 28.36 8.47 -0.17
CA LYS A 21 26.98 8.70 -0.60
C LYS A 21 26.34 7.35 -0.91
N VAL A 22 25.76 6.69 0.08
CA VAL A 22 25.02 5.43 -0.08
C VAL A 22 23.93 5.69 -1.12
N SER A 23 24.00 5.01 -2.27
CA SER A 23 22.98 5.16 -3.31
C SER A 23 21.66 4.64 -2.77
N VAL A 24 20.67 5.51 -2.61
CA VAL A 24 19.31 5.09 -2.24
C VAL A 24 18.73 4.32 -3.42
N LYS A 25 18.43 3.03 -3.21
CA LYS A 25 17.70 2.22 -4.19
C LYS A 25 16.28 2.04 -3.69
N ILE A 26 15.36 2.77 -4.30
CA ILE A 26 13.94 2.69 -3.95
C ILE A 26 13.32 1.56 -4.80
N PRO A 27 12.62 0.59 -4.17
CA PRO A 27 11.92 -0.43 -4.92
C PRO A 27 10.72 0.16 -5.68
N PRO A 28 10.24 -0.50 -6.75
CA PRO A 28 9.00 -0.13 -7.42
C PRO A 28 7.83 0.01 -6.43
N PHE A 29 6.94 0.96 -6.69
CA PHE A 29 5.81 1.24 -5.80
C PHE A 29 4.87 0.02 -5.70
N TRP A 30 4.59 -0.42 -4.46
CA TRP A 30 3.69 -1.54 -4.21
C TRP A 30 2.28 -1.04 -3.86
N GLU A 31 1.41 -0.96 -4.87
CA GLU A 31 0.05 -0.42 -4.71
C GLU A 31 -0.83 -1.27 -3.78
N GLU A 32 -0.63 -2.58 -3.73
CA GLU A 32 -1.42 -3.50 -2.90
C GLU A 32 -1.01 -3.46 -1.42
N LYS A 33 0.23 -3.06 -1.10
CA LYS A 33 0.73 -2.98 0.27
C LYS A 33 1.59 -1.72 0.47
N PRO A 34 0.98 -0.52 0.32
CA PRO A 34 1.73 0.72 0.37
C PRO A 34 2.36 0.96 1.75
N GLU A 35 1.76 0.45 2.84
CA GLU A 35 2.33 0.54 4.19
C GLU A 35 3.69 -0.16 4.30
N ILE A 36 3.78 -1.39 3.80
CA ILE A 36 5.04 -2.16 3.79
C ILE A 36 6.07 -1.48 2.91
N TRP A 37 5.65 -0.97 1.75
CA TRP A 37 6.54 -0.26 0.84
C TRP A 37 7.11 1.01 1.48
N PHE A 38 6.26 1.86 2.07
CA PHE A 38 6.73 3.06 2.76
C PHE A 38 7.69 2.73 3.90
N PHE A 39 7.44 1.65 4.66
CA PHE A 39 8.38 1.19 5.69
C PHE A 39 9.76 0.85 5.10
N GLN A 40 9.80 0.12 3.98
CA GLN A 40 11.05 -0.22 3.30
C GLN A 40 11.79 1.02 2.78
N VAL A 41 11.07 1.96 2.17
CA VAL A 41 11.65 3.21 1.65
C VAL A 41 12.21 4.07 2.78
N GLU A 42 11.50 4.18 3.91
CA GLU A 42 11.95 4.95 5.06
C GLU A 42 13.17 4.34 5.76
N ALA A 43 13.29 3.01 5.76
CA ALA A 43 14.50 2.34 6.20
C ALA A 43 15.70 2.71 5.30
N GLN A 44 15.51 2.79 3.97
CA GLN A 44 16.56 3.22 3.05
C GLN A 44 16.96 4.69 3.27
N PHE A 45 15.98 5.58 3.48
CA PHE A 45 16.26 6.97 3.83
C PHE A 45 17.07 7.10 5.12
N SER A 46 16.73 6.30 6.13
CA SER A 46 17.44 6.29 7.41
C SER A 46 18.90 5.81 7.24
N ILE A 47 19.14 4.77 6.45
CA ILE A 47 20.50 4.27 6.15
C ILE A 47 21.33 5.32 5.41
N ALA A 48 20.72 6.07 4.49
CA ALA A 48 21.37 7.13 3.72
C ALA A 48 21.42 8.49 4.46
N ASN A 49 20.99 8.55 5.73
CA ASN A 49 20.88 9.76 6.54
C ASN A 49 20.06 10.89 5.88
N ILE A 50 19.03 10.53 5.12
CA ILE A 50 18.12 11.46 4.47
C ILE A 50 16.99 11.80 5.43
N ASN A 51 17.14 12.95 6.09
CA ASN A 51 16.15 13.45 7.05
C ASN A 51 15.33 14.62 6.50
N GLN A 52 15.79 15.25 5.43
CA GLN A 52 15.10 16.38 4.80
C GLN A 52 13.85 15.92 4.06
N GLU A 53 12.74 16.58 4.36
CA GLU A 53 11.43 16.21 3.83
C GLU A 53 11.31 16.43 2.32
N GLU A 54 11.88 17.53 1.82
CA GLU A 54 11.97 17.82 0.39
C GLU A 54 12.73 16.72 -0.37
N THR A 55 13.87 16.27 0.17
CA THR A 55 14.65 15.18 -0.43
C THR A 55 13.85 13.89 -0.48
N LYS A 56 13.16 13.52 0.61
CA LYS A 56 12.27 12.33 0.63
C LYS A 56 11.14 12.46 -0.40
N PHE A 57 10.55 13.64 -0.51
CA PHE A 57 9.48 13.92 -1.47
C PHE A 57 9.96 13.82 -2.93
N ASN A 58 11.13 14.36 -3.25
CA ASN A 58 11.71 14.26 -4.59
C ASN A 58 11.97 12.80 -4.99
N TYR A 59 12.48 12.00 -4.06
CA TYR A 59 12.64 10.55 -4.25
C TYR A 59 11.31 9.84 -4.48
N LEU A 60 10.27 10.21 -3.72
CA LEU A 60 8.92 9.67 -3.89
C LEU A 60 8.38 9.99 -5.30
N VAL A 61 8.42 11.26 -5.72
CA VAL A 61 7.94 11.69 -7.05
C VAL A 61 8.71 11.01 -8.18
N ALA A 62 10.02 10.82 -8.04
CA ALA A 62 10.85 10.15 -9.04
C ALA A 62 10.50 8.66 -9.22
N GLN A 63 9.90 8.03 -8.21
CA GLN A 63 9.60 6.59 -8.21
C GLN A 63 8.16 6.26 -8.62
N LEU A 64 7.24 7.23 -8.53
CA LEU A 64 5.81 7.02 -8.74
C LEU A 64 5.43 7.06 -10.22
N ASP A 65 4.52 6.16 -10.62
CA ASP A 65 3.89 6.21 -11.94
C ASP A 65 2.98 7.45 -12.09
N PRO A 66 2.72 7.94 -13.33
CA PRO A 66 1.89 9.11 -13.58
C PRO A 66 0.52 9.08 -12.89
N LYS A 67 -0.13 7.90 -12.85
CA LYS A 67 -1.43 7.72 -12.17
C LYS A 67 -1.40 8.10 -10.68
N PHE A 68 -0.27 7.90 -10.01
CA PHE A 68 -0.11 8.24 -8.60
C PHE A 68 0.32 9.69 -8.41
N ILE A 69 1.09 10.23 -9.34
CA ILE A 69 1.44 11.65 -9.38
C ILE A 69 0.19 12.52 -9.49
N GLU A 70 -0.76 12.14 -10.35
CA GLU A 70 -2.06 12.84 -10.47
C GLU A 70 -2.82 12.89 -9.13
N ASN A 71 -2.77 11.84 -8.32
CA ASN A 71 -3.45 11.76 -7.03
C ASN A 71 -2.85 12.69 -5.95
N ILE A 72 -1.59 13.10 -6.12
CA ILE A 72 -0.89 14.01 -5.18
C ILE A 72 -0.51 15.34 -5.84
N TRP A 73 -1.11 15.68 -6.98
CA TRP A 73 -0.78 16.88 -7.74
C TRP A 73 -1.01 18.16 -6.93
N ASP A 74 -2.08 18.19 -6.14
CA ASP A 74 -2.39 19.25 -5.18
C ASP A 74 -1.26 19.44 -4.15
N ILE A 75 -0.68 18.35 -3.64
CA ILE A 75 0.43 18.36 -2.69
C ILE A 75 1.74 18.79 -3.36
N ILE A 76 1.95 18.42 -4.62
CA ILE A 76 3.13 18.86 -5.39
C ILE A 76 3.12 20.39 -5.55
N GLN A 77 1.96 20.96 -5.90
CA GLN A 77 1.78 22.40 -6.09
C GLN A 77 1.76 23.22 -4.79
N SER A 78 1.51 22.59 -3.64
CA SER A 78 1.48 23.29 -2.36
C SER A 78 2.86 23.87 -1.99
N ASN A 79 2.90 24.88 -1.13
CA ASN A 79 4.14 25.40 -0.54
C ASN A 79 4.39 24.83 0.86
N GLU A 80 3.78 23.68 1.17
CA GLU A 80 3.95 23.02 2.45
C GLU A 80 5.36 22.47 2.59
N LYS A 81 5.92 22.54 3.80
CA LYS A 81 7.21 21.91 4.10
C LYS A 81 7.05 20.40 4.29
N ASN A 82 5.85 19.97 4.67
CA ASN A 82 5.53 18.60 5.05
C ASN A 82 5.01 17.70 3.90
N LYS A 83 5.49 17.92 2.67
CA LYS A 83 4.92 17.28 1.46
C LYS A 83 5.01 15.76 1.47
N TYR A 84 6.14 15.20 1.90
CA TYR A 84 6.31 13.75 1.97
C TYR A 84 5.31 13.14 2.95
N SER A 85 5.17 13.74 4.13
CA SER A 85 4.26 13.26 5.17
C SER A 85 2.79 13.35 4.71
N CYS A 86 2.42 14.44 4.04
CA CYS A 86 1.10 14.62 3.44
C CYS A 86 0.83 13.58 2.33
N ALA A 87 1.78 13.38 1.42
CA ALA A 87 1.64 12.42 0.32
C ALA A 87 1.55 10.98 0.85
N LYS A 88 2.42 10.58 1.78
CA LYS A 88 2.36 9.28 2.46
C LYS A 88 0.99 9.07 3.09
N SER A 89 0.51 10.04 3.87
CA SER A 89 -0.80 9.96 4.52
C SER A 89 -1.94 9.84 3.52
N ARG A 90 -1.90 10.60 2.41
CA ARG A 90 -2.87 10.49 1.31
C ARG A 90 -2.89 9.08 0.73
N PHE A 91 -1.74 8.52 0.38
CA PHE A 91 -1.66 7.17 -0.19
C PHE A 91 -2.19 6.10 0.77
N LEU A 92 -1.79 6.17 2.05
CA LEU A 92 -2.26 5.21 3.06
C LEU A 92 -3.77 5.34 3.30
N SER A 93 -4.31 6.55 3.34
CA SER A 93 -5.75 6.78 3.50
C SER A 93 -6.54 6.29 2.30
N THR A 94 -6.10 6.61 1.07
CA THR A 94 -6.76 6.12 -0.16
C THR A 94 -6.75 4.60 -0.24
N PHE A 95 -5.66 3.96 0.19
CA PHE A 95 -5.58 2.50 0.26
C PHE A 95 -6.57 1.93 1.27
N LYS A 96 -6.61 2.44 2.50
CA LYS A 96 -7.57 2.02 3.54
C LYS A 96 -9.02 2.21 3.09
N GLU A 97 -9.34 3.33 2.46
CA GLU A 97 -10.67 3.56 1.90
C GLU A 97 -11.04 2.54 0.83
N ARG A 98 -10.09 2.15 -0.02
CA ARG A 98 -10.30 1.13 -1.06
C ARG A 98 -10.58 -0.23 -0.42
N GLU A 99 -9.82 -0.61 0.60
CA GLU A 99 -10.06 -1.84 1.36
C GLU A 99 -11.45 -1.83 2.02
N GLU A 100 -11.80 -0.74 2.71
CA GLU A 100 -13.09 -0.62 3.38
C GLU A 100 -14.25 -0.66 2.38
N LYS A 101 -14.12 0.04 1.25
CA LYS A 101 -15.11 -0.02 0.16
C LYS A 101 -15.24 -1.45 -0.39
N SER A 102 -14.14 -2.18 -0.54
CA SER A 102 -14.19 -3.57 -1.00
C SER A 102 -14.92 -4.48 0.00
N ILE A 103 -14.57 -4.38 1.29
CA ILE A 103 -15.22 -5.15 2.35
C ILE A 103 -16.73 -4.83 2.40
N LYS A 104 -17.10 -3.55 2.37
CA LYS A 104 -18.51 -3.13 2.33
C LYS A 104 -19.24 -3.75 1.13
N LYS A 105 -18.66 -3.67 -0.07
CA LYS A 105 -19.23 -4.28 -1.29
C LYS A 105 -19.47 -5.78 -1.15
N LEU A 106 -18.53 -6.50 -0.54
CA LEU A 106 -18.66 -7.95 -0.31
C LEU A 106 -19.77 -8.28 0.69
N LEU A 107 -19.95 -7.45 1.71
CA LEU A 107 -20.95 -7.69 2.75
C LEU A 107 -22.37 -7.33 2.28
N THR A 108 -22.54 -6.21 1.59
CA THR A 108 -23.88 -5.63 1.34
C THR A 108 -24.31 -5.62 -0.13
N GLU A 109 -23.41 -5.28 -1.06
CA GLU A 109 -23.78 -5.03 -2.46
C GLU A 109 -23.80 -6.29 -3.32
N ILE A 110 -23.01 -7.30 -2.95
CA ILE A 110 -22.97 -8.57 -3.68
C ILE A 110 -24.08 -9.52 -3.21
N SER A 111 -24.83 -10.00 -4.19
CA SER A 111 -25.82 -11.06 -4.06
C SER A 111 -25.66 -12.06 -5.22
N LEU A 112 -26.23 -13.25 -5.05
CA LEU A 112 -26.23 -14.28 -6.09
C LEU A 112 -27.06 -13.85 -7.31
N GLY A 113 -28.26 -13.31 -7.11
CA GLY A 113 -29.14 -12.88 -8.21
C GLY A 113 -29.33 -14.00 -9.24
N ASP A 114 -29.09 -13.67 -10.52
CA ASP A 114 -29.10 -14.63 -11.64
C ASP A 114 -27.74 -15.26 -11.94
N MET A 115 -26.72 -14.96 -11.12
CA MET A 115 -25.37 -15.50 -11.32
C MET A 115 -25.28 -16.93 -10.82
N LYS A 116 -24.44 -17.73 -11.47
CA LYS A 116 -24.06 -19.04 -10.93
C LYS A 116 -23.21 -18.88 -9.67
N PRO A 117 -23.28 -19.81 -8.70
CA PRO A 117 -22.42 -19.81 -7.52
C PRO A 117 -20.92 -19.66 -7.82
N SER A 118 -20.38 -20.30 -8.87
CA SER A 118 -18.97 -20.14 -9.29
C SER A 118 -18.64 -18.73 -9.78
N GLN A 119 -19.56 -18.09 -10.53
CA GLN A 119 -19.41 -16.72 -11.00
C GLN A 119 -19.43 -15.74 -9.83
N LEU A 120 -20.32 -15.96 -8.87
CA LEU A 120 -20.38 -15.19 -7.63
C LEU A 120 -19.05 -15.29 -6.88
N LEU A 121 -18.50 -16.51 -6.71
CA LEU A 121 -17.23 -16.72 -6.03
C LEU A 121 -16.09 -15.95 -6.72
N ARG A 122 -16.00 -16.04 -8.06
CA ARG A 122 -14.96 -15.35 -8.82
C ARG A 122 -15.04 -13.83 -8.65
N LYS A 123 -16.26 -13.27 -8.63
CA LYS A 123 -16.48 -11.85 -8.38
C LYS A 123 -16.08 -11.47 -6.95
N MET A 124 -16.42 -12.29 -5.97
CA MET A 124 -16.03 -12.06 -4.57
C MET A 124 -14.51 -12.14 -4.38
N LYS A 125 -13.83 -13.12 -4.99
CA LYS A 125 -12.35 -13.22 -5.01
C LYS A 125 -11.71 -11.96 -5.60
N SER A 126 -12.23 -11.47 -6.73
CA SER A 126 -11.70 -10.28 -7.40
C SER A 126 -11.82 -9.01 -6.56
N LEU A 127 -12.84 -8.89 -5.72
CA LEU A 127 -12.99 -7.73 -4.82
C LEU A 127 -12.16 -7.92 -3.55
N ALA A 128 -12.20 -9.11 -2.96
CA ALA A 128 -11.44 -9.45 -1.77
C ALA A 128 -9.93 -9.19 -1.95
N GLY A 129 -9.39 -9.56 -3.12
CA GLY A 129 -7.94 -9.51 -3.35
C GLY A 129 -7.19 -10.29 -2.26
N ASP A 130 -6.05 -9.75 -1.83
CA ASP A 130 -5.23 -10.30 -0.75
C ASP A 130 -5.72 -9.92 0.66
N ASN A 131 -6.78 -9.11 0.76
CA ASN A 131 -7.18 -8.50 2.02
C ASN A 131 -8.08 -9.42 2.86
N ILE A 132 -8.64 -10.47 2.26
CA ILE A 132 -9.59 -11.39 2.93
C ILE A 132 -9.10 -12.82 2.77
N THR A 133 -9.03 -13.53 3.90
CA THR A 133 -8.63 -14.94 3.91
C THR A 133 -9.66 -15.83 3.20
N GLU A 134 -9.20 -16.91 2.58
CA GLU A 134 -10.07 -17.87 1.90
C GLU A 134 -11.16 -18.45 2.83
N LYS A 135 -10.85 -18.62 4.12
CA LYS A 135 -11.81 -19.08 5.13
C LYS A 135 -12.97 -18.11 5.31
N VAL A 136 -12.68 -16.82 5.45
CA VAL A 136 -13.71 -15.77 5.58
C VAL A 136 -14.49 -15.64 4.28
N LEU A 137 -13.80 -15.67 3.13
CA LEU A 137 -14.42 -15.62 1.82
C LEU A 137 -15.40 -16.78 1.59
N ARG A 138 -15.02 -18.00 2.02
CA ARG A 138 -15.89 -19.19 1.99
C ARG A 138 -17.16 -18.97 2.81
N THR A 139 -17.04 -18.50 4.04
CA THR A 139 -18.19 -18.23 4.91
C THR A 139 -19.13 -17.21 4.26
N LEU A 140 -18.58 -16.08 3.80
CA LEU A 140 -19.35 -15.03 3.15
C LEU A 140 -20.05 -15.54 1.89
N TRP A 141 -19.36 -16.32 1.06
CA TRP A 141 -19.93 -16.87 -0.17
C TRP A 141 -21.07 -17.86 0.13
N LEU A 142 -20.89 -18.77 1.09
CA LEU A 142 -21.95 -19.69 1.55
C LEU A 142 -23.17 -18.94 2.10
N ASP A 143 -22.97 -17.83 2.80
CA ASP A 143 -24.06 -16.99 3.32
C ASP A 143 -24.84 -16.26 2.23
N LYS A 144 -24.30 -16.16 1.01
CA LYS A 144 -25.01 -15.58 -0.16
C LYS A 144 -25.76 -16.62 -0.99
N LEU A 145 -25.64 -17.92 -0.69
CA LEU A 145 -26.33 -18.99 -1.40
C LEU A 145 -27.70 -19.32 -0.78
N PRO A 146 -28.64 -19.88 -1.57
CA PRO A 146 -29.87 -20.45 -1.04
C PRO A 146 -29.57 -21.56 -0.01
N ASP A 147 -30.39 -21.66 1.03
CA ASP A 147 -30.21 -22.63 2.12
C ASP A 147 -30.17 -24.08 1.61
N SER A 148 -30.92 -24.40 0.56
CA SER A 148 -30.92 -25.72 -0.09
C SER A 148 -29.53 -26.14 -0.56
N ILE A 149 -28.79 -25.21 -1.15
CA ILE A 149 -27.44 -25.44 -1.68
C ILE A 149 -26.42 -25.36 -0.54
N LYS A 150 -26.54 -24.34 0.32
CA LYS A 150 -25.65 -24.13 1.48
C LYS A 150 -25.59 -25.37 2.38
N ASN A 151 -26.74 -25.95 2.74
CA ASN A 151 -26.79 -27.09 3.66
C ASN A 151 -26.09 -28.34 3.12
N ILE A 152 -26.08 -28.53 1.80
CA ILE A 152 -25.35 -29.63 1.16
C ILE A 152 -23.84 -29.37 1.19
N LEU A 153 -23.44 -28.12 0.97
CA LEU A 153 -22.03 -27.76 0.80
C LEU A 153 -21.28 -27.52 2.11
N VAL A 154 -21.97 -27.13 3.19
CA VAL A 154 -21.35 -26.83 4.50
C VAL A 154 -20.59 -28.04 5.06
N VAL A 155 -21.05 -29.26 4.78
CA VAL A 155 -20.45 -30.51 5.27
C VAL A 155 -19.22 -30.93 4.45
N SER A 156 -19.01 -30.34 3.26
CA SER A 156 -17.92 -30.71 2.37
C SER A 156 -16.56 -30.16 2.83
N SER A 157 -15.53 -30.99 2.85
CA SER A 157 -14.14 -30.62 3.14
C SER A 157 -13.36 -30.15 1.90
N GLU A 158 -14.03 -30.03 0.75
CA GLU A 158 -13.43 -29.58 -0.51
C GLU A 158 -12.91 -28.14 -0.43
N ASN A 159 -11.96 -27.82 -1.31
CA ASN A 159 -11.50 -26.44 -1.49
C ASN A 159 -12.62 -25.56 -2.10
N LEU A 160 -12.49 -24.24 -1.95
CA LEU A 160 -13.55 -23.30 -2.32
C LEU A 160 -13.86 -23.32 -3.83
N GLU A 161 -12.87 -23.62 -4.67
CA GLU A 161 -13.04 -23.70 -6.13
C GLU A 161 -13.91 -24.90 -6.53
N ASN A 162 -13.54 -26.09 -6.06
CA ASN A 162 -14.29 -27.34 -6.29
C ASN A 162 -15.72 -27.24 -5.76
N LEU A 163 -15.86 -26.63 -4.58
CA LEU A 163 -17.15 -26.45 -3.92
C LEU A 163 -18.06 -25.52 -4.73
N SER A 164 -17.50 -24.50 -5.39
CA SER A 164 -18.26 -23.64 -6.30
C SER A 164 -18.74 -24.37 -7.56
N VAL A 165 -17.94 -25.29 -8.10
CA VAL A 165 -18.32 -26.14 -9.23
C VAL A 165 -19.41 -27.15 -8.83
N MET A 166 -19.37 -27.67 -7.61
CA MET A 166 -20.46 -28.51 -7.08
C MET A 166 -21.75 -27.71 -6.93
N ALA A 167 -21.67 -26.49 -6.40
CA ALA A 167 -22.82 -25.60 -6.26
C ALA A 167 -23.50 -25.31 -7.60
N ASP A 168 -22.73 -25.09 -8.67
CA ASP A 168 -23.25 -24.89 -10.03
C ASP A 168 -24.05 -26.08 -10.59
N LYS A 169 -23.84 -27.29 -10.08
CA LYS A 169 -24.59 -28.50 -10.50
C LYS A 169 -25.91 -28.66 -9.74
N ILE A 170 -26.04 -28.00 -8.60
CA ILE A 170 -27.20 -28.07 -7.70
C ILE A 170 -28.12 -26.87 -7.93
N PHE A 171 -27.56 -25.72 -8.33
CA PHE A 171 -28.26 -24.49 -8.71
C PHE A 171 -29.04 -24.64 -10.01
#